data_AF-A0A936MCI4-F1
#
_entry.id   AF-A0A936MCI4-F1
#
_cell.length_a   1.000
_cell.length_b   1.000
_cell.length_c   1.000
_cell.angle_alpha   90.00
_cell.angle_beta   90.00
_cell.angle_gamma   90.00
#
_symmetry.space_group_name_H-M   'P 1'
#
loop_
_entity.id
_entity.type
_entity.pdbx_description
1 polymer ?
#
loop_
_entity_poly.entity_id
_entity_poly.type
_entity_poly.pdbx_seq_one_letter_code
_entity_poly.pdbx_strand_id
1 'polypeptide(L)'
;MNLRSTLALLLPASIFVSLISSCGSNMITDPADIIFPDSNVSYQNHVQPLLTLSCAYSGCHNDETAAANLRLTNYFALFQHAGLIVPLKPDNSTLIQTLEGTLPHRATYYQTATDAQKKGMRLWVKEGAKNN
;
A
#
# COMPACT_ATOMS: atom_id res chain seq x y z
N MET A 1 -23.43 10.64 66.31
CA MET A 1 -23.53 9.38 65.55
C MET A 1 -24.67 9.49 64.54
N ASN A 2 -24.27 9.52 63.27
CA ASN A 2 -24.96 9.23 62.01
C ASN A 2 -26.29 9.92 61.69
N LEU A 3 -26.22 10.75 60.64
CA LEU A 3 -27.32 11.42 59.97
C LEU A 3 -27.24 11.08 58.47
N ARG A 4 -28.41 10.95 57.84
CA ARG A 4 -28.71 11.02 56.38
C ARG A 4 -28.31 9.78 55.58
N SER A 5 -28.99 9.39 54.50
CA SER A 5 -30.28 9.69 53.87
C SER A 5 -30.17 8.83 52.60
N THR A 6 -31.00 7.81 52.43
CA THR A 6 -30.90 6.90 51.28
C THR A 6 -31.39 7.60 50.02
N LEU A 7 -30.46 8.11 49.23
CA LEU A 7 -30.70 8.66 47.90
C LEU A 7 -30.90 7.49 46.94
N ALA A 8 -32.14 7.24 46.52
CA ALA A 8 -32.46 6.26 45.48
C ALA A 8 -32.02 6.82 44.12
N LEU A 9 -30.85 6.39 43.64
CA LEU A 9 -30.35 6.74 42.31
C LEU A 9 -30.94 5.78 41.28
N LEU A 10 -31.88 6.27 40.48
CA LEU A 10 -32.44 5.58 39.32
C LEU A 10 -31.32 5.29 38.30
N LEU A 11 -31.02 4.02 38.07
CA LEU A 11 -30.15 3.57 36.98
C LEU A 11 -30.91 3.72 35.64
N PRO A 12 -30.46 4.56 34.69
CA PRO A 12 -30.97 4.47 33.33
C PRO A 12 -30.41 3.17 32.71
N ALA A 13 -31.31 2.34 32.21
CA ALA A 13 -31.01 1.09 31.54
C ALA A 13 -29.99 1.32 30.41
N SER A 14 -28.80 0.74 30.55
CA SER A 14 -27.77 0.71 29.52
C SER A 14 -28.34 0.08 28.25
N ILE A 15 -28.64 0.91 27.26
CA ILE A 15 -28.79 0.46 25.87
C ILE A 15 -27.37 0.16 25.39
N PHE A 16 -26.97 -1.11 25.52
CA PHE A 16 -25.77 -1.63 24.89
C PHE A 16 -26.06 -1.72 23.39
N VAL A 17 -25.84 -0.61 22.67
CA VAL A 17 -25.88 -0.60 21.21
C VAL A 17 -24.66 -1.42 20.75
N SER A 18 -24.92 -2.69 20.44
CA SER A 18 -23.94 -3.56 19.79
C SER A 18 -23.55 -2.95 18.45
N LEU A 19 -22.36 -2.34 18.41
CA LEU A 19 -21.68 -1.97 17.18
C LEU A 19 -21.37 -3.27 16.44
N ILE A 20 -22.18 -3.58 15.43
CA ILE A 20 -21.87 -4.60 14.42
C ILE A 20 -20.60 -4.19 13.70
N SER A 21 -19.47 -4.73 14.15
CA SER A 21 -18.17 -4.59 13.48
C SER A 21 -18.20 -5.40 12.19
N SER A 22 -18.63 -4.77 11.11
CA SER A 22 -18.43 -5.30 9.76
C SER A 22 -16.96 -5.09 9.37
N CYS A 23 -16.09 -6.01 9.79
CA CYS A 23 -14.76 -6.13 9.20
C CYS A 23 -14.91 -6.97 7.92
N GLY A 24 -15.16 -6.31 6.79
CA GLY A 24 -15.04 -6.93 5.48
C GLY A 24 -13.56 -7.20 5.19
N SER A 25 -13.09 -8.42 5.46
CA SER A 25 -11.72 -8.83 5.20
C SER A 25 -11.50 -9.07 3.70
N ASN A 26 -11.41 -8.00 2.93
CA ASN A 26 -10.80 -8.00 1.60
C ASN A 26 -9.28 -7.77 1.73
N MET A 27 -8.63 -8.49 2.64
CA MET A 27 -7.19 -8.37 2.82
C MET A 27 -6.48 -9.09 1.67
N ILE A 28 -5.89 -8.32 0.76
CA ILE A 28 -5.03 -8.85 -0.29
C ILE A 28 -3.72 -9.30 0.37
N THR A 29 -3.44 -10.59 0.32
CA THR A 29 -2.21 -11.18 0.89
C THR A 29 -1.27 -11.76 -0.17
N ASP A 30 -1.75 -11.99 -1.38
CA ASP A 30 -0.96 -12.46 -2.51
C ASP A 30 -0.87 -11.36 -3.59
N PRO A 31 0.34 -10.97 -4.04
CA PRO A 31 0.50 -10.08 -5.19
C PRO A 31 -0.30 -10.50 -6.44
N ALA A 32 -0.47 -11.81 -6.67
CA ALA A 32 -1.16 -12.36 -7.83
C ALA A 32 -2.66 -12.02 -7.84
N ASP A 33 -3.25 -11.73 -6.68
CA ASP A 33 -4.66 -11.36 -6.55
C ASP A 33 -4.92 -9.88 -6.93
N ILE A 34 -3.86 -9.10 -7.16
CA ILE A 34 -3.98 -7.69 -7.55
C ILE A 34 -4.27 -7.61 -9.05
N ILE A 35 -5.51 -7.26 -9.38
CA ILE A 35 -5.95 -7.04 -10.76
C ILE A 35 -5.81 -5.57 -11.13
N PHE A 36 -4.89 -5.26 -12.04
CA PHE A 36 -4.72 -3.90 -12.56
C PHE A 36 -5.75 -3.61 -13.67
N PRO A 37 -6.40 -2.43 -13.68
CA PRO A 37 -7.29 -2.03 -14.75
C PRO A 37 -6.51 -1.60 -15.99
N ASP A 38 -7.18 -1.57 -17.15
CA ASP A 38 -6.59 -1.09 -18.41
C ASP A 38 -6.50 0.44 -18.52
N SER A 39 -7.06 1.18 -17.55
CA SER A 39 -6.92 2.63 -17.42
C SER A 39 -7.25 3.08 -16.00
N ASN A 40 -6.83 4.30 -15.64
CA ASN A 40 -7.06 4.94 -14.34
C ASN A 40 -6.59 4.05 -13.17
N VAL A 41 -5.33 3.62 -13.24
CA VAL A 41 -4.73 2.80 -12.19
C VAL A 41 -4.72 3.60 -10.89
N SER A 42 -5.42 3.08 -9.87
CA SER A 42 -5.39 3.64 -8.52
C SER A 42 -4.09 3.26 -7.81
N TYR A 43 -3.43 4.26 -7.24
CA TYR A 43 -2.27 4.04 -6.40
C TYR A 43 -2.63 3.25 -5.13
N GLN A 44 -3.71 3.64 -4.44
CA GLN A 44 -4.11 3.00 -3.19
C GLN A 44 -4.59 1.56 -3.36
N ASN A 45 -5.30 1.28 -4.46
CA ASN A 45 -5.92 -0.04 -4.65
C ASN A 45 -5.04 -1.04 -5.42
N HIS A 46 -4.05 -0.59 -6.19
CA HIS A 46 -3.24 -1.49 -7.03
C HIS A 46 -1.74 -1.35 -6.79
N VAL A 47 -1.22 -0.12 -6.83
CA VAL A 47 0.23 0.12 -6.76
C VAL A 47 0.77 -0.13 -5.37
N GLN A 48 0.22 0.53 -4.34
CA GLN A 48 0.72 0.38 -2.98
C GLN A 48 0.60 -1.07 -2.48
N PRO A 49 -0.52 -1.80 -2.68
CA PRO A 49 -0.60 -3.21 -2.30
C PRO A 49 0.50 -4.06 -2.94
N LEU A 50 0.79 -3.85 -4.25
CA LEU A 50 1.85 -4.58 -4.94
C LEU A 50 3.22 -4.28 -4.32
N LEU A 51 3.52 -2.99 -4.08
CA LEU A 51 4.78 -2.57 -3.46
C LEU A 51 4.92 -3.11 -2.04
N THR A 52 3.86 -3.08 -1.24
CA THR A 52 3.84 -3.62 0.13
C THR A 52 4.16 -5.11 0.13
N LEU A 53 3.48 -5.89 -0.71
CA LEU A 53 3.62 -7.35 -0.71
C LEU A 53 4.92 -7.82 -1.37
N SER A 54 5.49 -7.03 -2.28
CA SER A 54 6.59 -7.49 -3.14
C SER A 54 7.93 -6.77 -2.93
N CYS A 55 7.95 -5.59 -2.29
CA CYS A 55 9.16 -4.76 -2.23
C CYS A 55 9.39 -4.12 -0.85
N ALA A 56 8.33 -3.63 -0.21
CA ALA A 56 8.37 -2.89 1.05
C ALA A 56 8.21 -3.81 2.28
N TYR A 57 8.95 -4.91 2.29
CA TYR A 57 9.01 -5.84 3.42
C TYR A 57 10.36 -5.75 4.15
N SER A 58 10.40 -6.33 5.36
CA SER A 58 11.60 -6.34 6.20
C SER A 58 12.80 -6.96 5.48
N GLY A 59 13.95 -6.29 5.53
CA GLY A 59 15.13 -6.70 4.76
C GLY A 59 15.27 -6.00 3.40
N CYS A 60 14.22 -5.35 2.90
CA CYS A 60 14.19 -4.64 1.62
C CYS A 60 13.79 -3.17 1.80
N HIS A 61 12.72 -2.69 1.16
CA HIS A 61 12.41 -1.26 1.05
C HIS A 61 11.31 -0.77 1.98
N ASN A 62 11.23 -1.33 3.19
CA ASN A 62 10.35 -0.82 4.24
C ASN A 62 10.97 0.37 5.00
N ASP A 63 10.25 0.92 5.98
CA ASP A 63 10.69 2.08 6.76
C ASP A 63 11.86 1.78 7.71
N GLU A 64 12.02 0.53 8.14
CA GLU A 64 13.13 0.14 9.01
C GLU A 64 14.40 -0.14 8.22
N THR A 65 14.34 -1.05 7.24
CA THR A 65 15.53 -1.52 6.51
C THR A 65 16.02 -0.52 5.47
N ALA A 66 15.12 0.19 4.79
CA ALA A 66 15.51 1.23 3.84
C ALA A 66 16.56 0.75 2.81
N ALA A 67 16.47 -0.46 2.24
CA ALA A 67 17.53 -0.98 1.39
C ALA A 67 17.89 0.03 0.28
N ALA A 68 19.19 0.27 0.08
CA ALA A 68 19.71 1.32 -0.81
C ALA A 68 19.22 2.75 -0.47
N ASN A 69 18.86 3.00 0.79
CA ASN A 69 18.22 4.22 1.30
C ASN A 69 16.87 4.54 0.61
N LEU A 70 16.16 3.53 0.08
CA LEU A 70 14.88 3.70 -0.59
C LEU A 70 13.73 3.15 0.26
N ARG A 71 12.61 3.89 0.28
CA ARG A 71 11.35 3.53 0.95
C ARG A 71 10.22 3.45 -0.07
N LEU A 72 9.51 2.32 -0.07
CA LEU A 72 8.37 2.07 -0.97
C LEU A 72 7.05 1.88 -0.18
N THR A 73 7.00 2.41 1.03
CA THR A 73 5.92 2.22 2.01
C THR A 73 4.74 3.18 1.84
N ASN A 74 4.95 4.29 1.13
CA ASN A 74 3.91 5.30 0.92
C ASN A 74 4.23 6.17 -0.30
N TYR A 75 3.23 6.95 -0.72
CA TYR A 75 3.26 7.68 -1.99
C TYR A 75 4.41 8.67 -2.01
N PHE A 76 4.55 9.46 -0.96
CA PHE A 76 5.54 10.53 -0.89
C PHE A 76 6.96 9.98 -0.92
N ALA A 77 7.21 8.83 -0.28
CA ALA A 77 8.51 8.17 -0.30
C ALA A 77 8.96 7.80 -1.72
N LEU A 78 8.04 7.45 -2.63
CA LEU A 78 8.35 7.13 -4.04
C LEU A 78 8.95 8.31 -4.82
N PHE A 79 8.74 9.54 -4.34
CA PHE A 79 9.20 10.76 -5.00
C PHE A 79 10.33 11.47 -4.24
N GLN A 80 10.82 10.90 -3.14
CA GLN A 80 11.98 11.45 -2.43
C GLN A 80 13.30 11.24 -3.18
N HIS A 81 13.34 10.28 -4.12
CA HIS A 81 14.51 9.97 -4.91
C HIS A 81 14.25 10.28 -6.39
N ALA A 82 15.08 11.17 -6.93
CA ALA A 82 15.00 11.53 -8.34
C ALA A 82 15.16 10.29 -9.23
N GLY A 83 14.27 10.14 -10.20
CA GLY A 83 14.32 9.03 -11.16
C GLY A 83 13.67 7.72 -10.68
N LEU A 84 13.32 7.58 -9.39
CA LEU A 84 12.62 6.38 -8.91
C LEU A 84 11.28 6.22 -9.62
N ILE A 85 10.48 7.29 -9.60
CA ILE A 85 9.29 7.48 -10.42
C ILE A 85 9.45 8.77 -11.22
N VAL A 86 9.24 8.69 -12.53
CA VAL A 86 9.20 9.84 -13.43
C VAL A 86 7.82 9.88 -14.10
N PRO A 87 6.89 10.71 -13.60
CA PRO A 87 5.54 10.81 -14.15
C PRO A 87 5.54 11.02 -15.66
N LEU A 88 4.61 10.35 -16.35
CA LEU A 88 4.46 10.35 -17.81
C LEU A 88 5.63 9.72 -18.59
N LYS A 89 6.69 9.25 -17.91
CA LYS A 89 7.89 8.68 -18.52
C LYS A 89 8.27 7.34 -17.87
N PRO A 90 7.50 6.27 -18.11
CA PRO A 90 7.76 4.95 -17.52
C PRO A 90 9.17 4.44 -17.81
N ASP A 91 9.67 4.63 -19.04
CA ASP A 91 11.03 4.22 -19.42
C ASP A 91 12.15 4.94 -18.67
N ASN A 92 11.85 6.11 -18.08
CA ASN A 92 12.80 6.87 -17.28
C ASN A 92 12.68 6.57 -15.78
N SER A 93 11.75 5.71 -15.37
CA SER A 93 11.50 5.36 -13.97
C SER A 93 12.26 4.10 -13.60
N THR A 94 13.22 4.20 -12.68
CA THR A 94 14.05 3.03 -12.30
C THR A 94 13.23 1.91 -11.70
N LEU A 95 12.12 2.21 -11.00
CA LEU A 95 11.21 1.18 -10.49
C LEU A 95 10.64 0.33 -11.63
N ILE A 96 10.26 0.95 -12.75
CA ILE A 96 9.71 0.26 -13.92
C ILE A 96 10.81 -0.56 -14.60
N GLN A 97 12.00 0.02 -14.77
CA GLN A 97 13.14 -0.70 -15.35
C GLN A 97 13.52 -1.94 -14.53
N THR A 98 13.51 -1.84 -13.20
CA THR A 98 13.74 -2.97 -12.30
C THR A 98 12.64 -4.03 -12.42
N LEU A 99 11.38 -3.61 -12.47
CA LEU A 99 10.24 -4.51 -12.60
C LEU A 99 10.23 -5.27 -13.93
N GLU A 100 10.66 -4.62 -15.00
CA GLU A 100 10.77 -5.17 -16.36
C GLU A 100 12.10 -5.91 -16.61
N GLY A 101 13.04 -5.87 -15.67
CA GLY A 101 14.34 -6.54 -15.76
C GLY A 101 15.37 -5.85 -16.67
N THR A 102 15.11 -4.61 -17.09
CA THR A 102 16.06 -3.80 -17.89
C THR A 102 17.09 -3.07 -17.02
N LEU A 103 16.80 -2.89 -15.73
CA LEU A 103 17.76 -2.46 -14.70
C LEU A 103 17.99 -3.60 -13.71
N PRO A 104 19.21 -4.16 -13.62
CA PRO A 104 19.53 -5.22 -12.67
C PRO A 104 19.24 -4.81 -11.22
N HIS A 105 18.68 -5.75 -10.47
CA HIS A 105 18.40 -5.59 -9.05
C HIS A 105 18.85 -6.84 -8.30
N ARG A 106 19.27 -6.70 -7.03
CA ARG A 106 19.82 -7.82 -6.24
C ARG A 106 18.84 -8.99 -6.12
N ALA A 107 17.55 -8.68 -6.04
CA ALA A 107 16.48 -9.65 -6.06
C ALA A 107 15.98 -9.81 -7.49
N THR A 108 15.77 -11.05 -7.92
CA THR A 108 15.29 -11.41 -9.25
C THR A 108 13.77 -11.26 -9.40
N TYR A 109 13.20 -10.17 -8.89
CA TYR A 109 11.74 -9.96 -8.83
C TYR A 109 11.08 -9.90 -10.22
N TYR A 110 11.79 -9.41 -11.24
CA TYR A 110 11.31 -9.39 -12.62
C TYR A 110 10.94 -10.80 -13.16
N GLN A 111 11.45 -11.87 -12.54
CA GLN A 111 11.13 -13.25 -12.88
C GLN A 111 9.81 -13.72 -12.25
N THR A 112 9.38 -13.11 -11.15
CA THR A 112 8.17 -13.48 -10.41
C THR A 112 7.00 -12.53 -10.66
N ALA A 113 7.27 -11.27 -11.03
CA ALA A 113 6.25 -10.31 -11.39
C ALA A 113 5.53 -10.74 -12.69
N THR A 114 4.21 -10.79 -12.64
CA THR A 114 3.39 -11.15 -13.81
C THR A 114 3.41 -10.02 -14.85
N ASP A 115 3.15 -10.36 -16.11
CA ASP A 115 3.06 -9.35 -17.17
C ASP A 115 1.93 -8.33 -16.91
N ALA A 116 0.85 -8.75 -16.24
CA ALA A 116 -0.22 -7.86 -15.82
C ALA A 116 0.24 -6.84 -14.77
N GLN A 117 1.03 -7.27 -13.77
CA GLN A 117 1.62 -6.37 -12.77
C GLN A 117 2.60 -5.39 -13.42
N LYS A 118 3.49 -5.88 -14.30
CA LYS A 118 4.42 -5.06 -15.08
C LYS A 118 3.68 -3.99 -15.89
N LYS A 119 2.68 -4.41 -16.68
CA LYS A 119 1.82 -3.53 -17.49
C LYS A 119 1.10 -2.49 -16.62
N GLY A 120 0.50 -2.91 -15.52
CA GLY A 120 -0.27 -2.05 -14.63
C GLY A 120 0.58 -0.97 -13.94
N MET A 121 1.74 -1.35 -13.42
CA MET A 121 2.70 -0.40 -12.84
C MET A 121 3.21 0.59 -13.88
N ARG A 122 3.55 0.10 -15.08
CA ARG A 122 3.96 0.94 -16.20
C ARG A 122 2.85 1.92 -16.62
N LEU A 123 1.61 1.46 -16.64
CA LEU A 123 0.44 2.26 -16.97
C LEU A 123 0.20 3.35 -15.91
N TRP A 124 0.29 3.04 -14.62
CA TRP A 124 0.18 4.05 -13.56
C TRP A 124 1.19 5.19 -13.73
N VAL A 125 2.45 4.88 -14.03
CA VAL A 125 3.47 5.92 -14.30
C VAL A 125 3.12 6.71 -15.57
N LYS A 126 2.69 6.01 -16.63
CA LYS A 126 2.24 6.64 -17.89
C LYS A 126 1.05 7.58 -17.69
N GLU A 127 0.17 7.30 -16.74
CA GLU A 127 -1.00 8.11 -16.38
C GLU A 127 -0.66 9.28 -15.44
N GLY A 128 0.62 9.48 -15.14
CA GLY A 128 1.13 10.59 -14.33
C GLY A 128 1.37 10.23 -12.88
N ALA A 129 1.38 8.93 -12.53
CA ALA A 129 1.70 8.42 -11.20
C ALA A 129 0.87 9.11 -10.08
N LYS A 130 -0.45 9.19 -10.29
CA LYS A 130 -1.38 9.90 -9.40
C LYS A 130 -1.50 9.20 -8.04
N ASN A 131 -1.76 9.97 -6.99
CA ASN A 131 -2.17 9.46 -5.67
C ASN A 131 -3.70 9.42 -5.59
N ASN A 132 -4.30 8.33 -6.08
CA ASN A 132 -5.74 8.13 -6.25
C ASN A 132 -6.22 6.76 -5.78
#